data_AF-A0A0Q8X4C8-F1
#
_entry.id   AF-A0A0Q8X4C8-F1
#
_cell.length_a   1.000
_cell.length_b   1.000
_cell.length_c   1.000
_cell.angle_alpha   90.00
_cell.angle_beta   90.00
_cell.angle_gamma   90.00
#
_symmetry.space_group_name_H-M   'P 1'
#
loop_
_entity.id
_entity.type
_entity.pdbx_description
1 polymer ?
#
loop_
_entity_poly.entity_id
_entity_poly.type
_entity_poly.pdbx_seq_one_letter_code
_entity_poly.pdbx_strand_id
1 'polypeptide(L)'
;MNTLDPKRYVINNVDALLRIMHADPRYALDFRNKAEQHITLKLRKKFFNTSPDGVIDAFNSALLKFLQTRTFRDEGFLHGQPAEGWAAHELALSKLGGYLYRGSLHELIQAHRRTRHEVQWKAPPDDGADAASAFDEAEDLGDPSPFADPARAYEHLSVVKRMRDCLNKLSDTLRATMFLYLDEMPMEQIAKLQDLHVPTVKSRLHAARKLVAECTRKGMD
;
A
#
# COMPACT_ATOMS: atom_id res chain seq x y z
N MET A 1 -8.41 4.23 33.16
CA MET A 1 -7.31 4.67 32.27
C MET A 1 -7.84 5.83 31.46
N ASN A 2 -7.25 7.02 31.58
CA ASN A 2 -7.78 8.28 31.02
C ASN A 2 -7.89 8.20 29.49
N THR A 3 -9.11 7.98 28.99
CA THR A 3 -9.50 8.22 27.60
C THR A 3 -9.60 9.73 27.42
N LEU A 4 -8.45 10.39 27.19
CA LEU A 4 -8.44 11.74 26.66
C LEU A 4 -9.00 11.65 25.25
N ASP A 5 -10.12 12.34 25.00
CA ASP A 5 -10.69 12.42 23.66
C ASP A 5 -9.61 12.88 22.67
N PRO A 6 -9.53 12.24 21.49
CA PRO A 6 -8.51 12.58 20.51
C PRO A 6 -8.70 14.04 20.09
N LYS A 7 -7.64 14.85 20.19
CA LYS A 7 -7.68 16.23 19.73
C LYS A 7 -8.07 16.30 18.25
N ARG A 8 -8.97 17.23 17.93
CA ARG A 8 -9.51 17.44 16.59
C ARG A 8 -9.17 18.84 16.12
N TYR A 9 -8.96 18.98 14.82
CA TYR A 9 -8.65 20.27 14.21
C TYR A 9 -9.46 20.48 12.94
N VAL A 10 -10.08 21.65 12.83
CA VAL A 10 -10.64 22.12 11.55
C VAL A 10 -9.48 22.51 10.65
N ILE A 11 -9.35 21.80 9.54
CA ILE A 11 -8.29 21.98 8.55
C ILE A 11 -8.96 22.41 7.26
N ASN A 12 -8.65 23.63 6.81
CA ASN A 12 -9.26 24.22 5.61
C ASN A 12 -8.32 24.21 4.41
N ASN A 13 -7.01 24.04 4.64
CA ASN A 13 -5.99 24.03 3.60
C ASN A 13 -4.68 23.37 4.08
N VAL A 14 -3.77 23.12 3.15
CA VAL A 14 -2.46 22.50 3.42
C VAL A 14 -1.66 23.33 4.43
N ASP A 15 -1.64 24.65 4.32
CA ASP A 15 -0.88 25.52 5.22
C ASP A 15 -1.41 25.50 6.67
N ALA A 16 -2.71 25.33 6.85
CA ALA A 16 -3.32 25.13 8.16
C ALA A 16 -2.90 23.79 8.76
N LEU A 17 -2.93 22.71 7.97
CA LEU A 17 -2.45 21.39 8.39
C LEU A 17 -0.99 21.45 8.83
N LEU A 18 -0.11 22.06 8.03
CA LEU A 18 1.32 22.15 8.37
C LEU A 18 1.56 22.94 9.66
N ARG A 19 0.82 24.03 9.88
CA ARG A 19 0.87 24.79 11.14
C ARG A 19 0.41 23.96 12.33
N ILE A 20 -0.67 23.19 12.18
CA ILE A 20 -1.16 22.27 13.22
C ILE A 20 -0.12 21.20 13.52
N MET A 21 0.44 20.55 12.49
CA MET A 21 1.46 19.51 12.66
C MET A 21 2.73 20.04 13.34
N HIS A 22 3.12 21.28 13.06
CA HIS A 22 4.24 21.92 13.73
C HIS A 22 3.91 22.29 15.20
N ALA A 23 2.69 22.76 15.46
CA ALA A 23 2.27 23.18 16.80
C ALA A 23 1.92 22.01 17.74
N ASP A 24 1.43 20.90 17.19
CA ASP A 24 1.10 19.68 17.93
C ASP A 24 1.83 18.45 17.32
N PRO A 25 3.07 18.18 17.75
CA PRO A 25 3.83 17.03 17.29
C PRO A 25 3.18 15.68 17.60
N ARG A 26 2.31 15.60 18.63
CA ARG A 26 1.60 14.37 18.96
C ARG A 26 0.53 14.06 17.92
N TYR A 27 -0.24 15.08 17.52
CA TYR A 27 -1.19 14.97 16.42
C TYR A 27 -0.49 14.58 15.11
N ALA A 28 0.63 15.23 14.79
CA ALA A 28 1.42 14.91 13.60
C ALA A 28 1.93 13.46 13.58
N LEU A 29 2.46 12.99 14.71
CA LEU A 29 2.96 11.62 14.86
C LEU A 29 1.83 10.60 14.75
N ASP A 30 0.69 10.85 15.38
CA ASP A 30 -0.47 9.95 15.30
C ASP A 30 -1.01 9.87 13.87
N PHE A 31 -1.14 11.01 13.19
CA PHE A 31 -1.55 11.05 11.77
C PHE A 31 -0.59 10.23 10.91
N ARG A 32 0.72 10.47 11.01
CA ARG A 32 1.74 9.72 10.25
C ARG A 32 1.62 8.22 10.51
N ASN A 33 1.58 7.80 11.78
CA ASN A 33 1.57 6.39 12.14
C ASN A 33 0.32 5.68 11.63
N LYS A 34 -0.85 6.34 11.71
CA LYS A 34 -2.10 5.80 11.19
C LYS A 34 -2.08 5.73 9.66
N ALA A 35 -1.64 6.79 8.99
CA ALA A 35 -1.53 6.80 7.53
C ALA A 35 -0.57 5.71 7.04
N GLU A 36 0.62 5.61 7.64
CA GLU A 36 1.60 4.56 7.33
C GLU A 36 1.00 3.17 7.51
N GLN A 37 0.36 2.91 8.66
CA GLN A 37 -0.25 1.62 8.96
C GLN A 37 -1.29 1.22 7.89
N HIS A 38 -2.24 2.11 7.58
CA HIS A 38 -3.32 1.80 6.64
C HIS A 38 -2.81 1.67 5.19
N ILE A 39 -1.97 2.61 4.74
CA ILE A 39 -1.45 2.65 3.37
C ILE A 39 -0.52 1.47 3.11
N THR A 40 0.45 1.23 4.00
CA THR A 40 1.41 0.13 3.79
C THR A 40 0.72 -1.23 3.86
N LEU A 41 -0.32 -1.39 4.69
CA LEU A 41 -1.11 -2.62 4.72
C LEU A 41 -1.86 -2.86 3.40
N LYS A 42 -2.47 -1.82 2.83
CA LYS A 42 -3.15 -1.90 1.53
C LYS A 42 -2.16 -2.22 0.40
N LEU A 43 -0.99 -1.56 0.39
CA LEU A 43 0.04 -1.77 -0.63
C LEU A 43 0.73 -3.13 -0.54
N ARG A 44 0.96 -3.67 0.66
CA ARG A 44 1.57 -5.01 0.84
C ARG A 44 0.73 -6.13 0.22
N LYS A 45 -0.59 -5.96 0.13
CA LYS A 45 -1.46 -6.90 -0.61
C LYS A 45 -1.17 -6.87 -2.11
N LYS A 46 -0.99 -5.68 -2.68
CA LYS A 46 -0.79 -5.48 -4.12
C LYS A 46 0.65 -5.73 -4.57
N PHE A 47 1.64 -5.43 -3.71
CA PHE A 47 3.06 -5.58 -3.98
C PHE A 47 3.67 -6.63 -3.03
N PHE A 48 3.17 -7.86 -3.13
CA PHE A 48 3.60 -8.94 -2.26
C PHE A 48 5.12 -9.22 -2.36
N ASN A 49 5.74 -8.95 -3.51
CA ASN A 49 7.16 -9.20 -3.76
C ASN A 49 8.09 -8.11 -3.21
N THR A 50 7.56 -6.94 -2.84
CA THR A 50 8.37 -5.87 -2.23
C THR A 50 8.63 -6.15 -0.76
N SER A 51 9.85 -5.90 -0.29
CA SER A 51 10.16 -5.97 1.15
C SER A 51 9.21 -5.06 1.96
N PRO A 52 8.94 -5.37 3.23
CA PRO A 52 8.07 -4.52 4.07
C PRO A 52 8.63 -3.11 4.19
N ASP A 53 9.97 -2.99 4.20
CA ASP A 53 10.73 -1.75 4.26
C ASP A 53 10.56 -0.95 2.97
N GLY A 54 10.64 -1.59 1.80
CA GLY A 54 10.43 -0.89 0.52
C GLY A 54 9.02 -0.28 0.38
N VAL A 55 8.00 -0.89 0.99
CA VAL A 55 6.65 -0.33 1.06
C VAL A 55 6.57 0.86 2.02
N ILE A 56 7.28 0.80 3.15
CA ILE A 56 7.39 1.92 4.10
C ILE A 56 8.15 3.09 3.45
N ASP A 57 9.24 2.82 2.75
CA ASP A 57 10.05 3.83 2.05
C ASP A 57 9.25 4.56 0.97
N ALA A 58 8.39 3.83 0.24
CA ALA A 58 7.49 4.42 -0.73
C ALA A 58 6.47 5.37 -0.07
N PHE A 59 5.92 4.97 1.08
CA PHE A 59 5.04 5.87 1.86
C PHE A 59 5.79 7.10 2.36
N ASN A 60 6.97 6.93 2.96
CA ASN A 60 7.78 8.05 3.45
C ASN A 60 8.15 9.02 2.31
N SER A 61 8.46 8.48 1.13
CA SER A 61 8.77 9.28 -0.06
C SER A 61 7.54 10.09 -0.52
N ALA A 62 6.35 9.48 -0.55
CA ALA A 62 5.11 10.17 -0.90
C ALA A 62 4.76 11.27 0.12
N LEU A 63 4.91 10.99 1.42
CA LEU A 63 4.69 11.96 2.48
C LEU A 63 5.66 13.14 2.38
N LEU A 64 6.95 12.88 2.17
CA LEU A 64 7.95 13.94 1.98
C LEU A 64 7.64 14.81 0.77
N LYS A 65 7.25 14.20 -0.37
CA LYS A 65 6.84 14.94 -1.56
C LYS A 65 5.64 15.83 -1.26
N PHE A 66 4.61 15.30 -0.62
CA PHE A 66 3.45 16.10 -0.19
C PHE A 66 3.85 17.31 0.67
N LEU A 67 4.70 17.10 1.68
CA LEU A 67 5.17 18.17 2.58
C LEU A 67 5.98 19.25 1.83
N GLN A 68 6.68 18.88 0.76
CA GLN A 68 7.49 19.79 -0.05
C GLN A 68 6.66 20.54 -1.11
N THR A 69 5.83 19.82 -1.86
CA THR A 69 5.15 20.36 -3.05
C THR A 69 3.83 21.04 -2.73
N ARG A 70 3.18 20.67 -1.61
CA ARG A 70 1.86 21.18 -1.20
C ARG A 70 0.79 21.04 -2.29
N THR A 71 0.92 20.02 -3.14
CA THR A 71 0.08 19.80 -4.33
C THR A 71 -1.30 19.21 -4.03
N PHE A 72 -1.62 18.98 -2.76
CA PHE A 72 -2.95 18.51 -2.37
C PHE A 72 -3.96 19.66 -2.44
N ARG A 73 -5.11 19.40 -3.03
CA ARG A 73 -6.19 20.38 -3.17
C ARG A 73 -6.91 20.60 -1.84
N ASP A 74 -7.07 21.86 -1.47
CA ASP A 74 -7.64 22.26 -0.19
C ASP A 74 -9.09 21.78 -0.01
N GLU A 75 -9.88 21.68 -1.09
CA GLU A 75 -11.25 21.15 -1.05
C GLU A 75 -11.31 19.70 -0.54
N GLY A 76 -10.21 18.96 -0.68
CA GLY A 76 -10.06 17.61 -0.17
C GLY A 76 -10.15 17.53 1.36
N PHE A 77 -9.80 18.60 2.08
CA PHE A 77 -9.94 18.64 3.54
C PHE A 77 -11.35 18.91 4.01
N LEU A 78 -12.16 19.59 3.20
CA LEU A 78 -13.54 19.94 3.53
C LEU A 78 -14.49 18.75 3.28
N HIS A 79 -14.14 17.88 2.34
CA HIS A 79 -14.94 16.72 1.99
C HIS A 79 -15.01 15.70 3.15
N GLY A 80 -16.18 15.60 3.77
CA GLY A 80 -16.42 14.66 4.87
C GLY A 80 -15.85 15.13 6.22
N GLN A 81 -15.42 16.39 6.34
CA GLN A 81 -14.89 16.93 7.59
C GLN A 81 -15.96 16.94 8.68
N PRO A 82 -15.69 16.34 9.86
CA PRO A 82 -16.58 16.45 11.01
C PRO A 82 -16.72 17.91 11.46
N ALA A 83 -17.85 18.27 12.06
CA ALA A 83 -18.09 19.63 12.56
C ALA A 83 -17.02 20.11 13.57
N GLU A 84 -16.46 19.19 14.35
CA GLU A 84 -15.39 19.44 15.32
C GLU A 84 -13.98 19.38 14.69
N GLY A 85 -13.89 19.11 13.39
CA GLY A 85 -12.66 18.89 12.66
C GLY A 85 -12.17 17.44 12.68
N TRP A 86 -10.99 17.24 12.08
CA TRP A 86 -10.42 15.91 11.91
C TRP A 86 -9.63 15.47 13.15
N ALA A 87 -9.96 14.30 13.69
CA ALA A 87 -8.99 13.54 14.47
C ALA A 87 -7.89 12.99 13.54
N ALA A 88 -6.70 12.75 14.07
CA ALA A 88 -5.53 12.36 13.27
C ALA A 88 -5.77 11.05 12.47
N HIS A 89 -6.46 10.07 13.06
CA HIS A 89 -6.81 8.83 12.39
C HIS A 89 -7.86 9.02 11.29
N GLU A 90 -8.85 9.91 11.48
CA GLU A 90 -9.87 10.22 10.47
C GLU A 90 -9.23 10.90 9.27
N LEU A 91 -8.32 11.85 9.52
CA LEU A 91 -7.54 12.50 8.46
C LEU A 91 -6.72 11.50 7.65
N ALA A 92 -6.12 10.51 8.32
CA ALA A 92 -5.34 9.45 7.66
C ALA A 92 -6.20 8.54 6.75
N LEU A 93 -7.50 8.45 7.00
CA LEU A 93 -8.44 7.68 6.18
C LEU A 93 -9.13 8.52 5.10
N SER A 94 -9.20 9.84 5.30
CA SER A 94 -9.82 10.80 4.37
C SER A 94 -9.17 10.83 2.96
N LYS A 95 -9.64 11.76 2.11
CA LYS A 95 -9.03 12.03 0.80
C LYS A 95 -7.53 12.33 0.86
N LEU A 96 -7.01 12.90 1.95
CA LEU A 96 -5.56 13.06 2.12
C LEU A 96 -4.85 11.70 2.24
N GLY A 97 -5.43 10.75 2.98
CA GLY A 97 -4.97 9.37 3.02
C GLY A 97 -4.95 8.73 1.63
N GLY A 98 -6.05 8.86 0.88
CA GLY A 98 -6.16 8.36 -0.49
C GLY A 98 -5.12 8.95 -1.44
N TYR A 99 -4.85 10.26 -1.31
CA TYR A 99 -3.79 10.95 -2.04
C TYR A 99 -2.40 10.38 -1.72
N LEU A 100 -2.09 10.20 -0.42
CA LEU A 100 -0.82 9.62 0.01
C LEU A 100 -0.67 8.16 -0.44
N TYR A 101 -1.76 7.38 -0.44
CA TYR A 101 -1.77 6.02 -0.98
C TYR A 101 -1.40 6.00 -2.47
N ARG A 102 -1.98 6.89 -3.28
CA ARG A 102 -1.66 7.01 -4.72
C ARG A 102 -0.21 7.41 -4.96
N GLY A 103 0.30 8.38 -4.19
CA GLY A 103 1.72 8.75 -4.23
C GLY A 103 2.63 7.57 -3.92
N SER A 104 2.30 6.83 -2.85
CA SER A 104 3.07 5.65 -2.41
C SER A 104 3.03 4.52 -3.44
N LEU A 105 1.86 4.28 -4.04
CA LEU A 105 1.68 3.35 -5.16
C LEU A 105 2.58 3.72 -6.35
N HIS A 106 2.63 5.01 -6.69
CA HIS A 106 3.46 5.49 -7.79
C HIS A 106 4.96 5.29 -7.51
N GLU A 107 5.42 5.58 -6.30
CA GLU A 107 6.81 5.32 -5.88
C GLU A 107 7.17 3.83 -6.01
N LEU A 108 6.28 2.94 -5.57
CA LEU A 108 6.48 1.49 -5.70
C LEU A 108 6.57 1.06 -7.17
N ILE A 109 5.67 1.55 -8.03
CA ILE A 109 5.71 1.24 -9.46
C ILE A 109 7.04 1.71 -10.07
N GLN A 110 7.49 2.92 -9.75
CA GLN A 110 8.77 3.43 -10.22
C GLN A 110 9.96 2.61 -9.69
N ALA A 111 9.93 2.17 -8.43
CA ALA A 111 10.97 1.34 -7.85
C ALA A 111 11.06 -0.04 -8.53
N HIS A 112 9.91 -0.65 -8.88
CA HIS A 112 9.88 -1.89 -9.66
C HIS A 112 10.40 -1.71 -11.08
N ARG A 113 10.08 -0.57 -11.72
CA ARG A 113 10.60 -0.23 -13.06
C ARG A 113 12.12 -0.04 -13.05
N ARG A 114 12.68 0.51 -11.98
CA ARG A 114 14.14 0.70 -11.85
C ARG A 114 14.89 -0.61 -11.60
N THR A 115 14.27 -1.57 -10.91
CA THR A 115 14.89 -2.88 -10.62
C THR A 115 14.72 -3.89 -11.75
N ARG A 116 13.64 -3.84 -12.53
CA ARG A 116 13.46 -4.60 -13.77
C ARG A 116 13.80 -3.74 -14.98
N HIS A 117 15.04 -3.80 -15.48
CA HIS A 117 15.36 -3.26 -16.80
C HIS A 117 14.37 -3.85 -17.84
N GLU A 118 13.69 -2.96 -18.58
CA GLU A 118 12.90 -3.21 -19.80
C GLU A 118 11.83 -4.31 -19.75
N VAL A 119 10.65 -4.01 -19.19
CA VAL A 119 9.39 -4.62 -19.69
C VAL A 119 8.40 -3.49 -19.96
N GLN A 120 8.03 -3.35 -21.23
CA GLN A 120 7.10 -2.34 -21.71
C GLN A 120 5.70 -2.63 -21.16
N TRP A 121 5.34 -2.02 -20.03
CA TRP A 121 3.97 -2.00 -19.55
C TRP A 121 3.16 -1.12 -20.50
N LYS A 122 2.18 -1.70 -21.21
CA LYS A 122 1.15 -0.88 -21.87
C LYS A 122 0.32 -0.25 -20.75
N ALA A 123 0.65 1.00 -20.42
CA ALA A 123 -0.21 1.83 -19.62
C ALA A 123 -1.63 1.79 -20.23
N PRO A 124 -2.69 1.80 -19.40
CA PRO A 124 -3.98 2.28 -19.88
C PRO A 124 -3.76 3.65 -20.55
N PRO A 125 -4.56 4.02 -21.56
CA PRO A 125 -4.38 5.27 -22.28
C PRO A 125 -4.16 6.41 -21.28
N ASP A 126 -2.99 7.03 -21.41
CA ASP A 126 -2.60 8.21 -20.67
C ASP A 126 -3.42 9.36 -21.24
N ASP A 127 -4.64 9.52 -20.74
CA ASP A 127 -5.46 10.70 -20.98
C ASP A 127 -4.89 11.85 -20.14
N GLY A 128 -3.63 12.23 -20.41
CA GLY A 128 -2.95 13.45 -19.94
C GLY A 128 -3.39 13.93 -18.56
N ALA A 129 -3.38 13.03 -17.57
CA ALA A 129 -3.95 13.30 -16.27
C ALA A 129 -3.02 14.28 -15.54
N ASP A 130 -3.26 15.57 -15.73
CA ASP A 130 -2.78 16.65 -14.89
C ASP A 130 -2.86 16.22 -13.41
N ALA A 131 -2.01 16.79 -12.54
CA ALA A 131 -2.16 16.62 -11.09
C ALA A 131 -3.59 16.94 -10.59
N ALA A 132 -4.37 17.65 -11.41
CA ALA A 132 -5.80 17.86 -11.32
C ALA A 132 -6.68 16.58 -11.39
N SER A 133 -6.34 15.62 -12.24
CA SER A 133 -7.09 14.37 -12.47
C SER A 133 -6.80 13.30 -11.39
N ALA A 134 -5.62 13.33 -10.78
CA ALA A 134 -5.27 12.45 -9.65
C ALA A 134 -6.18 12.66 -8.41
N PHE A 135 -6.84 13.82 -8.30
CA PHE A 135 -7.78 14.18 -7.24
C PHE A 135 -9.19 13.61 -7.44
N ASP A 136 -9.69 13.56 -8.68
CA ASP A 136 -11.10 13.22 -8.96
C ASP A 136 -11.42 11.74 -8.69
N GLU A 137 -10.40 10.89 -8.67
CA GLU A 137 -10.53 9.46 -8.37
C GLU A 137 -9.98 9.07 -6.98
N ALA A 138 -9.59 10.02 -6.12
CA ALA A 138 -9.10 9.71 -4.78
C ALA A 138 -10.28 9.27 -3.88
N GLU A 139 -10.52 7.96 -3.82
CA GLU A 139 -11.50 7.35 -2.92
C GLU A 139 -11.04 7.39 -1.46
N ASP A 140 -12.02 7.50 -0.56
CA ASP A 140 -11.82 7.37 0.88
C ASP A 140 -11.16 6.02 1.20
N LEU A 141 -10.11 6.03 2.03
CA LEU A 141 -9.44 4.79 2.45
C LEU A 141 -10.23 4.02 3.51
N GLY A 142 -11.34 4.57 4.01
CA GLY A 142 -12.29 3.97 4.96
C GLY A 142 -13.04 2.74 4.47
N ASP A 143 -12.45 1.96 3.55
CA ASP A 143 -12.93 0.62 3.19
C ASP A 143 -13.01 -0.24 4.46
N PRO A 144 -14.17 -0.85 4.82
CA PRO A 144 -14.41 -1.64 6.03
C PRO A 144 -13.67 -3.00 6.05
N SER A 145 -12.45 -3.01 5.53
CA SER A 145 -11.53 -4.15 5.53
C SER A 145 -11.28 -4.63 6.97
N PRO A 146 -11.07 -5.95 7.19
CA PRO A 146 -10.91 -6.57 8.52
C PRO A 146 -9.70 -6.11 9.37
N PHE A 147 -9.05 -5.00 9.01
CA PHE A 147 -7.84 -4.43 9.61
C PHE A 147 -8.09 -3.11 10.35
N ALA A 148 -9.36 -2.71 10.56
CA ALA A 148 -9.72 -1.65 11.51
C ALA A 148 -9.26 -1.97 12.95
N ASP A 149 -8.99 -3.25 13.25
CA ASP A 149 -8.45 -3.72 14.52
C ASP A 149 -6.92 -3.88 14.43
N PRO A 150 -6.13 -3.11 15.22
CA PRO A 150 -4.67 -3.23 15.29
C PRO A 150 -4.17 -4.63 15.63
N ALA A 151 -4.88 -5.39 16.47
CA ALA A 151 -4.49 -6.75 16.84
C ALA A 151 -4.56 -7.70 15.64
N ARG A 152 -5.67 -7.61 14.88
CA ARG A 152 -5.83 -8.35 13.61
C ARG A 152 -4.85 -7.91 12.53
N ALA A 153 -4.44 -6.64 12.53
CA ALA A 153 -3.38 -6.16 11.64
C ALA A 153 -2.01 -6.78 11.96
N TYR A 154 -1.65 -6.94 13.23
CA TYR A 154 -0.41 -7.61 13.64
C TYR A 154 -0.42 -9.11 13.32
N GLU A 155 -1.54 -9.80 13.56
CA GLU A 155 -1.74 -11.19 13.14
C GLU A 155 -1.54 -11.33 11.63
N HIS A 156 -2.12 -10.43 10.84
CA HIS A 156 -1.98 -10.44 9.39
C HIS A 156 -0.53 -10.17 8.93
N LEU A 157 0.20 -9.27 9.59
CA LEU A 157 1.63 -9.06 9.30
C LEU A 157 2.46 -10.31 9.60
N SER A 158 2.16 -11.01 10.69
CA SER A 158 2.81 -12.28 11.04
C SER A 158 2.54 -13.37 9.99
N VAL A 159 1.31 -13.44 9.48
CA VAL A 159 0.89 -14.39 8.43
C VAL A 159 1.57 -14.06 7.11
N VAL A 160 1.58 -12.78 6.69
CA VAL A 160 2.25 -12.34 5.46
C VAL A 160 3.75 -12.61 5.51
N LYS A 161 4.41 -12.32 6.65
CA LYS A 161 5.83 -12.64 6.86
C LYS A 161 6.08 -14.14 6.72
N ARG A 162 5.26 -14.98 7.37
CA ARG A 162 5.35 -16.44 7.29
C ARG A 162 5.12 -16.96 5.87
N MET A 163 4.14 -16.42 5.15
CA MET A 163 3.90 -16.76 3.74
C MET A 163 5.10 -16.41 2.88
N ARG A 164 5.73 -15.25 3.10
CA ARG A 164 6.96 -14.87 2.40
C ARG A 164 8.12 -15.80 2.72
N ASP A 165 8.31 -16.17 3.97
CA ASP A 165 9.33 -17.14 4.39
C ASP A 165 9.10 -18.51 3.74
N CYS A 166 7.84 -18.94 3.64
CA CYS A 166 7.47 -20.17 2.94
C CYS A 166 7.69 -20.10 1.43
N LEU A 167 7.43 -18.95 0.80
CA LEU A 167 7.73 -18.73 -0.62
C LEU A 167 9.24 -18.75 -0.89
N ASN A 168 10.05 -18.20 0.02
CA ASN A 168 11.50 -18.22 -0.08
C ASN A 168 12.10 -19.63 -0.01
N LYS A 169 11.41 -20.58 0.64
CA LYS A 169 11.79 -22.00 0.73
C LYS A 169 11.45 -22.82 -0.52
N LEU A 170 10.67 -22.26 -1.47
CA LEU A 170 10.41 -22.93 -2.73
C LEU A 170 11.70 -23.03 -3.56
N SER A 171 11.79 -24.06 -4.40
CA SER A 171 12.85 -24.14 -5.41
C SER A 171 12.80 -22.93 -6.34
N ASP A 172 13.95 -22.53 -6.90
CA ASP A 172 14.06 -21.32 -7.71
C ASP A 172 13.04 -21.28 -8.85
N THR A 173 12.78 -22.42 -9.49
CA THR A 173 11.81 -22.56 -10.58
C THR A 173 10.37 -22.33 -10.11
N LEU A 174 9.98 -22.93 -8.98
CA LEU A 174 8.64 -22.74 -8.42
C LEU A 174 8.45 -21.33 -7.86
N ARG A 175 9.47 -20.80 -7.19
CA ARG A 175 9.49 -19.45 -6.63
C ARG A 175 9.36 -18.41 -7.73
N ALA A 176 10.14 -18.52 -8.80
CA ALA A 176 10.08 -17.61 -9.94
C ALA A 176 8.71 -17.62 -10.63
N THR A 177 8.15 -18.82 -10.92
CA THR A 177 6.80 -18.93 -11.51
C THR A 177 5.73 -18.33 -10.59
N MET A 178 5.83 -18.59 -9.28
CA MET A 178 4.88 -18.07 -8.30
C MET A 178 4.97 -16.55 -8.14
N PHE A 179 6.17 -15.96 -8.13
CA PHE A 179 6.33 -14.52 -8.04
C PHE A 179 5.77 -13.79 -9.26
N LEU A 180 5.97 -14.31 -10.47
CA LEU A 180 5.37 -13.72 -11.67
C LEU A 180 3.84 -13.79 -11.62
N TYR A 181 3.28 -14.88 -11.10
CA TYR A 181 1.83 -15.02 -10.94
C TYR A 181 1.25 -14.07 -9.88
N LEU A 182 1.98 -13.86 -8.77
CA LEU A 182 1.61 -12.89 -7.74
C LEU A 182 1.74 -11.43 -8.21
N ASP A 183 2.60 -11.16 -9.21
CA ASP A 183 2.67 -9.88 -9.94
C ASP A 183 1.54 -9.72 -10.98
N GLU A 184 0.47 -10.53 -10.89
CA GLU A 184 -0.68 -10.53 -11.81
C GLU A 184 -0.33 -10.79 -13.28
N MET A 185 0.84 -11.39 -13.56
CA MET A 185 1.23 -11.73 -14.92
C MET A 185 0.36 -12.89 -15.47
N PRO A 186 -0.22 -12.77 -16.68
CA PRO A 186 -0.96 -13.84 -17.33
C PRO A 186 -0.10 -15.10 -17.52
N MET A 187 -0.70 -16.29 -17.37
CA MET A 187 0.04 -17.57 -17.44
C MET A 187 0.74 -17.77 -18.79
N GLU A 188 0.18 -17.25 -19.87
CA GLU A 188 0.73 -17.28 -21.22
C GLU A 188 2.01 -16.44 -21.32
N GLN A 189 2.06 -15.29 -20.63
CA GLN A 189 3.25 -14.45 -20.57
C GLN A 189 4.34 -15.08 -19.69
N ILE A 190 3.96 -15.70 -18.56
CA ILE A 190 4.88 -16.45 -17.71
C ILE A 190 5.49 -17.61 -18.50
N ALA A 191 4.67 -18.36 -19.24
CA ALA A 191 5.09 -19.47 -20.08
C ALA A 191 6.13 -19.01 -21.12
N LYS A 192 5.85 -17.90 -21.81
CA LYS A 192 6.79 -17.32 -22.78
C LYS A 192 8.09 -16.83 -22.12
N LEU A 193 8.00 -16.15 -20.98
CA LEU A 193 9.17 -15.58 -20.29
C LEU A 193 10.11 -16.66 -19.74
N GLN A 194 9.55 -17.79 -19.31
CA GLN A 194 10.32 -18.89 -18.72
C GLN A 194 10.65 -20.01 -19.72
N ASP A 195 10.30 -19.83 -21.00
CA ASP A 195 10.41 -20.84 -22.06
C ASP A 195 9.75 -22.19 -21.67
N LEU A 196 8.48 -22.12 -21.28
CA LEU A 196 7.66 -23.25 -20.85
C LEU A 196 6.35 -23.31 -21.62
N HIS A 197 5.70 -24.47 -21.56
CA HIS A 197 4.29 -24.58 -21.93
C HIS A 197 3.37 -24.14 -20.78
N VAL A 198 2.21 -23.57 -21.12
CA VAL A 198 1.19 -23.14 -20.13
C VAL A 198 0.76 -24.25 -19.15
N PRO A 199 0.59 -25.53 -19.56
CA PRO A 199 0.35 -26.61 -18.61
C PRO A 199 1.45 -26.79 -17.55
N THR A 200 2.71 -26.57 -17.93
CA THR A 200 3.86 -26.61 -17.01
C THR A 200 3.80 -25.48 -16.00
N VAL A 201 3.40 -24.26 -16.44
CA VAL A 201 3.15 -23.13 -15.52
C VAL A 201 2.04 -23.48 -14.53
N LYS A 202 0.92 -24.04 -14.99
CA LYS A 202 -0.18 -24.49 -14.12
C LYS A 202 0.28 -25.53 -13.09
N SER A 203 1.04 -26.52 -13.52
CA SER A 203 1.61 -27.56 -12.64
C SER A 203 2.56 -26.96 -11.60
N ARG A 204 3.47 -26.08 -11.99
CA ARG A 204 4.38 -25.36 -11.08
C ARG A 204 3.61 -24.51 -10.07
N LEU A 205 2.60 -23.76 -10.49
CA LEU A 205 1.76 -22.99 -9.58
C LEU A 205 0.98 -23.87 -8.61
N HIS A 206 0.47 -25.01 -9.07
CA HIS A 206 -0.20 -25.97 -8.20
C HIS A 206 0.75 -26.53 -7.12
N ALA A 207 1.95 -26.98 -7.53
CA ALA A 207 2.97 -27.48 -6.62
C ALA A 207 3.43 -26.40 -5.62
N ALA A 208 3.70 -25.18 -6.10
CA ALA A 208 4.09 -24.04 -5.27
C ALA A 208 3.00 -23.70 -4.23
N ARG A 209 1.73 -23.62 -4.65
CA ARG A 209 0.60 -23.37 -3.73
C ARG A 209 0.48 -24.44 -2.66
N LYS A 210 0.62 -25.72 -3.02
CA LYS A 210 0.56 -26.84 -2.08
C LYS A 210 1.66 -26.72 -1.01
N LEU A 211 2.90 -26.49 -1.44
CA LEU A 211 4.05 -26.37 -0.54
C LEU A 211 3.93 -25.15 0.39
N VAL A 212 3.49 -24.00 -0.14
CA VAL A 212 3.26 -22.81 0.69
C VAL A 212 2.13 -23.05 1.70
N ALA A 213 1.01 -23.67 1.29
CA ALA A 213 -0.10 -23.97 2.19
C ALA A 213 0.29 -24.97 3.30
N GLU A 214 1.11 -25.97 3.00
CA GLU A 214 1.66 -26.90 4.01
C GLU A 214 2.64 -26.19 4.95
N CYS A 215 3.55 -25.39 4.41
CA CYS A 215 4.53 -24.63 5.20
C CYS A 215 3.85 -23.61 6.13
N THR A 216 2.79 -22.94 5.67
CA THR A 216 2.09 -21.93 6.46
C THR A 216 1.29 -22.57 7.60
N ARG A 217 0.70 -23.75 7.36
CA ARG A 217 -0.04 -24.54 8.39
C ARG A 217 0.86 -25.08 9.49
N LYS A 218 2.05 -25.61 9.15
CA LYS A 218 3.00 -26.17 10.14
C LYS A 218 3.54 -25.16 11.16
N GLY A 219 3.33 -23.86 10.96
CA GLY A 219 3.69 -22.82 11.93
C GLY A 219 2.51 -22.28 12.75
N MET A 220 1.31 -22.88 12.62
CA MET A 220 0.10 -22.50 13.36
C MET A 220 -0.24 -23.44 14.53
N ASP A 221 0.50 -24.54 14.67
CA ASP A 221 0.53 -25.41 15.85
C ASP A 221 1.62 -24.93 16.83
#